data_AF-A0A2N1QP01-F1
#
_entry.id   AF-A0A2N1QP01-F1
#
_cell.length_a   1.000
_cell.length_b   1.000
_cell.length_c   1.000
_cell.angle_alpha   90.00
_cell.angle_beta   90.00
_cell.angle_gamma   90.00
#
_symmetry.space_group_name_H-M   'P 1'
#
loop_
_entity.id
_entity.type
_entity.pdbx_description
1 polymer ?
#
loop_
_entity_poly.entity_id
_entity_poly.type
_entity_poly.pdbx_seq_one_letter_code
_entity_poly.pdbx_strand_id
1 'polypeptide(L)'
;MLTYLNYVFFLVFWGWILSVGYIRYILPFIESAFDTLEAMEKSGELFPRAIAFIAKLAMTGSQMYILGIWSAYCVLRTMIFLHEPGTNGWLYYITAFLVCEGFLGAVAKKEKYRGLLSVFHSAMAMGLFVIFAMNPYFLRSVYPWLPPMMNFSFPH
;
A
#
# COMPACT_ATOMS: atom_id res chain seq x y z
N MET A 1 -3.33 -22.22 -17.71
CA MET A 1 -4.15 -21.06 -18.11
C MET A 1 -5.20 -20.73 -17.06
N LEU A 2 -5.99 -21.70 -16.58
CA LEU A 2 -6.97 -21.50 -15.51
C LEU A 2 -6.36 -20.92 -14.21
N THR A 3 -5.18 -21.41 -13.81
CA THR A 3 -4.44 -20.95 -12.62
C THR A 3 -4.07 -19.47 -12.69
N TYR A 4 -3.60 -19.02 -13.86
CA TYR A 4 -3.23 -17.62 -14.11
C TYR A 4 -4.46 -16.69 -14.08
N LEU A 5 -5.58 -17.12 -14.67
CA LEU A 5 -6.84 -16.36 -14.63
C LEU A 5 -7.36 -16.23 -13.19
N ASN A 6 -7.33 -17.30 -12.41
CA ASN A 6 -7.72 -17.26 -11.00
C ASN A 6 -6.83 -16.31 -10.21
N TYR A 7 -5.51 -16.34 -10.45
CA TYR A 7 -4.56 -15.44 -9.84
C TYR A 7 -4.87 -13.95 -10.14
N VAL A 8 -5.02 -13.60 -11.41
CA VAL A 8 -5.34 -12.21 -11.83
C VAL A 8 -6.69 -11.79 -11.28
N PHE A 9 -7.70 -12.65 -11.35
CA PHE A 9 -9.03 -12.37 -10.81
C PHE A 9 -8.97 -12.05 -9.31
N PHE A 10 -8.26 -12.87 -8.53
CA PHE A 10 -8.11 -12.62 -7.09
C PHE A 10 -7.40 -11.29 -6.80
N LEU A 11 -6.31 -10.98 -7.52
CA LEU A 11 -5.60 -9.70 -7.34
C LEU A 11 -6.48 -8.51 -7.70
N VAL A 12 -7.21 -8.59 -8.80
CA VAL A 12 -8.11 -7.50 -9.23
C VAL A 12 -9.27 -7.34 -8.26
N PHE A 13 -9.86 -8.43 -7.79
CA PHE A 13 -10.98 -8.42 -6.87
C PHE A 13 -10.60 -7.81 -5.51
N TRP A 14 -9.49 -8.24 -4.92
CA TRP A 14 -9.02 -7.67 -3.66
C TRP A 14 -8.51 -6.24 -3.82
N GLY A 15 -7.87 -5.92 -4.95
CA GLY A 15 -7.42 -4.57 -5.26
C GLY A 15 -8.59 -3.60 -5.41
N TRP A 16 -9.67 -4.06 -6.03
CA TRP A 16 -10.92 -3.31 -6.11
C TRP A 16 -11.53 -3.06 -4.73
N ILE A 17 -11.64 -4.09 -3.89
CA ILE A 17 -12.18 -3.95 -2.52
C ILE A 17 -11.34 -2.95 -1.72
N LEU A 18 -10.01 -3.08 -1.76
CA LEU A 18 -9.11 -2.20 -1.02
C LEU A 18 -9.20 -0.77 -1.55
N SER A 19 -9.18 -0.57 -2.87
CA SER A 19 -9.29 0.75 -3.49
C SER A 19 -10.60 1.45 -3.12
N VAL A 20 -11.74 0.76 -3.29
CA VAL A 20 -13.06 1.31 -2.93
C VAL A 20 -13.16 1.56 -1.43
N GLY A 21 -12.68 0.62 -0.60
CA GLY A 21 -12.70 0.76 0.85
C GLY A 21 -11.86 1.95 1.33
N TYR A 22 -10.64 2.08 0.80
CA TYR A 22 -9.74 3.17 1.13
C TYR A 22 -10.33 4.52 0.70
N ILE A 23 -10.76 4.64 -0.56
CA ILE A 23 -11.31 5.89 -1.10
C ILE A 23 -12.59 6.30 -0.34
N ARG A 24 -13.42 5.35 0.07
CA ARG A 24 -14.74 5.66 0.65
C ARG A 24 -14.72 5.88 2.16
N TYR A 25 -13.86 5.18 2.89
CA TYR A 25 -13.85 5.22 4.35
C TYR A 25 -12.61 5.91 4.92
N ILE A 26 -11.44 5.63 4.35
CA ILE A 26 -10.16 6.10 4.91
C ILE A 26 -9.86 7.51 4.42
N LEU A 27 -10.00 7.76 3.13
CA LEU A 27 -9.70 9.04 2.50
C LEU A 27 -10.50 10.23 3.07
N PRO A 28 -11.83 10.18 3.29
CA PRO A 28 -12.56 11.32 3.87
C PRO A 28 -12.17 11.59 5.34
N PHE A 29 -11.87 10.53 6.11
CA PHE A 29 -11.40 10.67 7.48
C PHE A 29 -10.04 11.37 7.53
N ILE A 30 -9.14 10.97 6.63
CA ILE A 30 -7.81 11.55 6.51
C ILE A 30 -7.88 13.00 6.03
N GLU A 31 -8.71 13.30 5.02
CA GLU A 31 -8.92 14.67 4.58
C GLU A 31 -9.41 15.57 5.70
N SER A 32 -10.40 15.10 6.48
CA SER A 32 -10.92 15.85 7.63
C SER A 32 -9.83 16.10 8.69
N ALA A 33 -8.98 15.10 8.97
CA ALA A 33 -7.89 15.25 9.94
C ALA A 33 -6.78 16.17 9.42
N PHE A 34 -6.46 16.15 8.12
CA PHE A 34 -5.52 17.11 7.55
C PHE A 34 -6.08 18.54 7.52
N ASP A 35 -7.40 18.71 7.30
CA ASP A 35 -8.04 20.03 7.32
C ASP A 35 -7.98 20.68 8.71
N THR A 36 -8.18 19.89 9.78
CA THR A 36 -8.06 20.39 11.16
C THR A 36 -6.60 20.72 11.51
N LEU A 37 -5.65 19.92 11.05
CA LEU A 37 -4.22 20.19 11.24
C LEU A 37 -3.77 21.44 10.49
N GLU A 38 -4.28 21.68 9.28
CA GLU A 38 -3.97 22.89 8.52
C GLU A 38 -4.60 24.14 9.15
N ALA A 39 -5.80 24.03 9.73
CA ALA A 39 -6.40 25.10 10.51
C ALA A 39 -5.57 25.44 11.77
N MET A 40 -5.04 24.42 12.46
CA MET A 40 -4.12 24.61 13.58
C MET A 40 -2.77 25.23 13.16
N GLU A 41 -2.27 24.92 11.96
CA GLU A 41 -1.03 25.50 11.46
C GLU A 41 -1.17 27.00 11.16
N LYS A 42 -2.37 27.43 10.73
CA LYS A 42 -2.69 28.83 10.39
C LYS A 42 -2.95 29.71 11.62
N SER A 43 -3.05 29.17 12.83
CA SER A 43 -3.30 29.95 14.05
C SER A 43 -2.14 30.86 14.46
N GLY A 44 -0.95 30.72 13.84
CA GLY A 44 0.17 31.64 14.00
C GLY A 44 1.04 31.40 15.25
N GLU A 45 0.62 30.54 16.17
CA GLU A 45 1.40 30.16 17.34
C GLU A 45 2.40 29.03 17.03
N LEU A 46 3.61 29.13 17.59
CA LEU A 46 4.74 28.25 17.28
C LEU A 46 4.51 26.79 17.78
N PHE A 47 3.83 26.65 18.92
CA PHE A 47 3.51 25.36 19.53
C PHE A 47 2.47 24.53 18.76
N PRO A 48 1.27 25.05 18.41
CA PRO A 48 0.31 24.30 17.59
C PRO A 48 0.84 24.02 16.18
N ARG A 49 1.70 24.89 15.63
CA ARG A 49 2.37 24.64 14.34
C ARG A 49 3.30 23.42 14.39
N ALA A 50 4.11 23.29 15.45
CA ALA A 50 5.00 22.14 15.61
C ALA A 50 4.21 20.83 15.79
N ILE A 51 3.14 20.86 16.59
CA ILE A 51 2.25 19.71 16.78
C ILE A 51 1.57 19.32 15.47
N ALA A 52 1.08 20.31 14.72
CA ALA A 52 0.44 20.07 13.43
C ALA A 52 1.41 19.38 12.44
N PHE A 53 2.67 19.82 12.40
CA PHE A 53 3.69 19.21 11.55
C PHE A 53 4.00 17.76 11.93
N ILE A 54 4.19 17.49 13.23
CA ILE A 54 4.45 16.13 13.73
C ILE A 54 3.26 15.21 13.43
N ALA A 55 2.04 15.69 13.67
CA ALA A 55 0.83 14.94 13.38
C ALA A 55 0.68 14.65 11.88
N LYS A 56 0.96 15.62 11.00
CA LYS A 56 1.00 15.40 9.54
C LYS A 56 2.00 14.32 9.15
N LEU A 57 3.18 14.31 9.76
CA LEU A 57 4.23 13.34 9.49
C LEU A 57 3.83 11.93 9.96
N ALA A 58 3.26 11.82 11.16
CA ALA A 58 2.73 10.56 11.69
C ALA A 58 1.56 10.02 10.83
N MET A 59 0.63 10.88 10.41
CA MET A 59 -0.47 10.48 9.52
C MET A 59 0.05 10.00 8.16
N THR A 60 1.00 10.73 7.57
CA THR A 60 1.63 10.34 6.30
C THR A 60 2.34 8.98 6.41
N GLY A 61 3.06 8.74 7.51
CA GLY A 61 3.69 7.45 7.79
C GLY A 61 2.68 6.33 7.96
N SER A 62 1.57 6.58 8.65
CA SER A 62 0.48 5.60 8.81
C SER A 62 -0.19 5.26 7.48
N GLN A 63 -0.41 6.25 6.60
CA GLN A 63 -0.93 6.02 5.26
C GLN A 63 0.01 5.18 4.42
N MET A 64 1.30 5.50 4.44
CA MET A 64 2.33 4.71 3.75
C MET A 64 2.32 3.26 4.23
N TYR A 65 2.22 3.03 5.54
CA TYR A 65 2.13 1.68 6.11
C TYR A 65 0.87 0.96 5.65
N ILE A 66 -0.30 1.61 5.70
CA ILE A 66 -1.57 0.99 5.28
C ILE A 66 -1.55 0.65 3.78
N LEU A 67 -1.11 1.56 2.93
CA LEU A 67 -0.99 1.32 1.50
C LEU A 67 0.08 0.27 1.19
N GLY A 68 1.17 0.24 1.95
CA GLY A 68 2.23 -0.76 1.83
C GLY A 68 1.78 -2.19 2.11
N ILE A 69 0.70 -2.40 2.90
CA ILE A 69 0.06 -3.71 3.09
C ILE A 69 -0.41 -4.27 1.75
N TRP A 70 -0.94 -3.42 0.85
CA TRP A 70 -1.39 -3.85 -0.47
C TRP A 70 -0.23 -4.34 -1.33
N SER A 71 0.88 -3.59 -1.33
CA SER A 71 2.11 -3.98 -2.03
C SER A 71 2.66 -5.30 -1.50
N ALA A 72 2.70 -5.48 -0.18
CA ALA A 72 3.12 -6.72 0.46
C ALA A 72 2.19 -7.90 0.12
N TYR A 73 0.88 -7.68 0.12
CA TYR A 73 -0.12 -8.68 -0.26
C TYR A 73 0.05 -9.15 -1.71
N CYS A 74 0.27 -8.22 -2.65
CA CYS A 74 0.48 -8.55 -4.05
C CYS A 74 1.74 -9.41 -4.26
N VAL A 75 2.85 -9.09 -3.57
CA VAL A 75 4.09 -9.88 -3.64
C VAL A 75 3.90 -11.26 -3.01
N LEU A 76 3.36 -11.35 -1.80
CA LEU A 76 3.13 -12.63 -1.12
C LEU A 76 2.21 -13.55 -1.92
N ARG A 77 1.11 -13.03 -2.48
CA ARG A 77 0.23 -13.84 -3.34
C ARG A 77 0.97 -14.35 -4.55
N THR A 78 1.76 -13.49 -5.18
CA THR A 78 2.59 -13.89 -6.33
C THR A 78 3.54 -15.02 -5.96
N MET A 79 4.21 -14.95 -4.81
CA MET A 79 5.08 -16.03 -4.31
C MET A 79 4.32 -17.34 -4.04
N ILE A 80 3.11 -17.29 -3.47
CA ILE A 80 2.27 -18.49 -3.25
C ILE A 80 1.97 -19.19 -4.58
N PHE A 81 1.55 -18.44 -5.60
CA PHE A 81 1.21 -19.02 -6.90
C PHE A 81 2.43 -19.52 -7.67
N LEU A 82 3.60 -18.95 -7.41
CA LEU A 82 4.85 -19.42 -8.02
C LEU A 82 5.38 -20.73 -7.43
N HIS A 83 4.89 -21.14 -6.26
CA HIS A 83 5.20 -22.45 -5.69
C HIS A 83 4.41 -23.60 -6.32
N GLU A 84 3.42 -23.33 -7.18
CA GLU A 84 2.69 -24.38 -7.88
C GLU A 84 3.51 -24.97 -9.05
N PRO A 85 3.41 -26.29 -9.32
CA PRO A 85 4.17 -26.92 -10.40
C PRO A 85 3.68 -26.45 -11.78
N GLY A 86 4.59 -25.93 -12.60
CA GLY A 86 4.33 -25.55 -13.99
C GLY A 86 4.21 -24.05 -14.27
N THR A 87 4.47 -23.19 -13.29
CA THR A 87 4.44 -21.72 -13.45
C THR A 87 5.83 -21.11 -13.70
N ASN A 88 6.01 -20.44 -14.84
CA ASN A 88 7.20 -19.66 -15.15
C ASN A 88 7.11 -18.25 -14.52
N GLY A 89 8.14 -17.90 -13.75
CA GLY A 89 8.09 -16.88 -12.69
C GLY A 89 7.83 -15.42 -13.08
N TRP A 90 8.30 -15.01 -14.25
CA TRP A 90 8.39 -13.58 -14.58
C TRP A 90 7.07 -12.92 -14.94
N LEU A 91 6.18 -13.63 -15.64
CA LEU A 91 4.89 -13.07 -16.06
C LEU A 91 4.00 -12.73 -14.86
N TYR A 92 4.04 -13.55 -13.81
CA TYR A 92 3.27 -13.33 -12.60
C TYR A 92 3.72 -12.05 -11.88
N TYR A 93 5.03 -11.85 -11.69
CA TYR A 93 5.55 -10.63 -11.08
C TYR A 93 5.21 -9.35 -11.86
N ILE A 94 5.31 -9.37 -13.20
CA ILE A 94 4.96 -8.21 -14.02
C ILE A 94 3.46 -7.89 -13.86
N THR A 95 2.61 -8.91 -13.86
CA THR A 95 1.17 -8.70 -13.71
C THR A 95 0.79 -8.25 -12.31
N ALA A 96 1.45 -8.79 -11.28
CA ALA A 96 1.32 -8.33 -9.90
C ALA A 96 1.67 -6.85 -9.79
N PHE A 97 2.79 -6.44 -10.41
CA PHE A 97 3.26 -5.07 -10.41
C PHE A 97 2.23 -4.14 -11.06
N LEU A 98 1.80 -4.45 -12.29
CA LEU A 98 0.83 -3.62 -13.01
C LEU A 98 -0.51 -3.48 -12.26
N VAL A 99 -1.00 -4.56 -11.66
CA VAL A 99 -2.25 -4.52 -10.88
C VAL A 99 -2.05 -3.73 -9.58
N CYS A 100 -0.96 -3.99 -8.85
CA CYS A 100 -0.66 -3.31 -7.59
C CYS A 100 -0.53 -1.80 -7.79
N GLU A 101 0.34 -1.41 -8.72
CA GLU A 101 0.60 -0.01 -9.10
C GLU A 101 -0.65 0.65 -9.68
N GLY A 102 -1.42 -0.07 -10.50
CA GLY A 102 -2.66 0.45 -11.09
C GLY A 102 -3.68 0.87 -10.04
N PHE A 103 -3.92 0.03 -9.03
CA PHE A 103 -4.84 0.36 -7.94
C PHE A 103 -4.29 1.44 -7.01
N LEU A 104 -3.00 1.40 -6.66
CA LEU A 104 -2.36 2.47 -5.87
C LEU A 104 -2.41 3.81 -6.61
N GLY A 105 -2.17 3.82 -7.92
CA GLY A 105 -2.28 5.00 -8.76
C GLY A 105 -3.71 5.53 -8.85
N ALA A 106 -4.71 4.65 -8.91
CA ALA A 106 -6.12 5.03 -8.87
C ALA A 106 -6.50 5.68 -7.52
N VAL A 107 -5.98 5.16 -6.41
CA VAL A 107 -6.15 5.74 -5.07
C VAL A 107 -5.44 7.09 -4.98
N ALA A 108 -4.17 7.17 -5.39
CA ALA A 108 -3.38 8.40 -5.38
C ALA A 108 -4.02 9.51 -6.23
N LYS A 109 -4.68 9.17 -7.34
CA LYS A 109 -5.41 10.13 -8.19
C LYS A 109 -6.64 10.73 -7.48
N LYS A 110 -7.22 10.01 -6.52
CA LYS A 110 -8.39 10.47 -5.76
C LYS A 110 -8.02 11.29 -4.54
N GLU A 111 -6.78 11.20 -4.06
CA GLU A 111 -6.29 12.02 -2.96
C GLU A 111 -6.10 13.47 -3.39
N LYS A 112 -6.56 14.41 -2.55
CA LYS A 112 -6.26 15.83 -2.77
C LYS A 112 -4.78 16.10 -2.58
N TYR A 113 -4.18 16.79 -3.54
CA TYR A 113 -2.82 17.27 -3.43
C TYR A 113 -2.69 18.33 -2.34
N ARG A 114 -2.05 17.97 -1.21
CA ARG A 114 -1.80 18.88 -0.07
C ARG A 114 -0.31 19.14 0.19
N GLY A 115 0.53 18.90 -0.81
CA GLY A 115 1.99 19.12 -0.78
C GLY A 115 2.82 17.86 -0.99
N LEU A 116 4.13 17.97 -0.77
CA LEU A 116 5.12 16.94 -1.13
C LEU A 116 4.96 15.64 -0.31
N LEU A 117 4.62 15.74 0.98
CA LEU A 117 4.33 14.59 1.85
C LEU A 117 3.13 13.75 1.36
N SER A 118 2.15 14.39 0.72
CA SER A 118 0.99 13.72 0.13
C SER A 118 1.37 12.86 -1.08
N VAL A 119 2.45 13.19 -1.79
CA VAL A 119 2.93 12.36 -2.91
C VAL A 119 3.84 11.26 -2.39
N PHE A 120 4.61 11.57 -1.34
CA PHE A 120 5.64 10.69 -0.82
C PHE A 120 5.09 9.37 -0.29
N HIS A 121 3.98 9.37 0.45
CA HIS A 121 3.43 8.13 1.00
C HIS A 121 2.94 7.15 -0.09
N SER A 122 2.30 7.67 -1.14
CA SER A 122 1.85 6.88 -2.29
C SER A 122 3.03 6.37 -3.12
N ALA A 123 4.01 7.22 -3.42
CA ALA A 123 5.22 6.84 -4.16
C ALA A 123 6.08 5.81 -3.40
N MET A 124 6.18 5.95 -2.08
CA MET A 124 6.89 4.99 -1.23
C MET A 124 6.14 3.65 -1.14
N ALA A 125 4.80 3.66 -1.09
CA ALA A 125 4.02 2.42 -1.11
C ALA A 125 4.20 1.65 -2.43
N MET A 126 4.27 2.35 -3.56
CA MET A 126 4.63 1.78 -4.87
C MET A 126 6.05 1.19 -4.84
N GLY A 127 7.04 1.97 -4.39
CA GLY A 127 8.43 1.51 -4.27
C GLY A 127 8.61 0.30 -3.36
N LEU A 128 7.82 0.18 -2.29
CA LEU A 128 7.83 -0.97 -1.39
C LEU A 128 7.49 -2.28 -2.09
N PHE A 129 6.68 -2.27 -3.16
CA PHE A 129 6.42 -3.48 -3.94
C PHE A 129 7.72 -4.06 -4.50
N VAL A 130 8.55 -3.23 -5.12
CA VAL A 130 9.82 -3.66 -5.73
C VAL A 130 10.77 -4.20 -4.66
N ILE A 131 10.86 -3.49 -3.52
CA ILE A 131 11.71 -3.90 -2.41
C ILE A 131 11.27 -5.26 -1.85
N PHE A 132 9.96 -5.47 -1.67
CA PHE A 132 9.43 -6.74 -1.19
C PHE A 132 9.60 -7.88 -2.21
N ALA A 133 9.47 -7.58 -3.50
CA ALA A 133 9.68 -8.56 -4.56
C ALA A 133 11.15 -9.00 -4.65
N MET A 134 12.10 -8.08 -4.45
CA MET A 134 13.53 -8.38 -4.46
C MET A 134 14.02 -9.01 -3.14
N ASN A 135 13.44 -8.63 -2.01
CA ASN A 135 13.84 -9.12 -0.69
C ASN A 135 12.60 -9.53 0.16
N PRO A 136 12.15 -10.79 0.05
CA PRO A 136 11.02 -11.31 0.83
C PRO A 136 11.26 -11.26 2.35
N TYR A 137 12.51 -11.33 2.81
CA TYR A 137 12.82 -11.25 4.25
C TYR A 137 12.51 -9.87 4.82
N PHE A 138 12.65 -8.81 4.01
CA PHE A 138 12.28 -7.46 4.42
C PHE A 138 10.77 -7.35 4.65
N LEU A 139 9.94 -8.02 3.83
CA LEU A 139 8.49 -8.09 4.03
C LEU A 139 8.15 -8.69 5.40
N ARG A 140 8.83 -9.77 5.81
CA ARG A 140 8.62 -10.40 7.12
C ARG A 140 8.96 -9.47 8.29
N SER A 141 9.94 -8.59 8.11
CA SER A 141 10.33 -7.62 9.15
C SER A 141 9.29 -6.50 9.30
N VAL A 142 8.80 -5.97 8.17
CA VAL A 142 7.86 -4.83 8.16
C VAL A 142 6.43 -5.25 8.48
N TYR A 143 6.01 -6.41 7.97
CA TYR A 143 4.66 -6.97 8.13
C TYR A 143 4.72 -8.42 8.65
N PRO A 144 5.18 -8.65 9.89
CA PRO A 144 5.35 -10.01 10.43
C PRO A 144 4.03 -10.78 10.55
N TRP A 145 2.92 -10.06 10.65
CA TRP A 145 1.57 -10.61 10.79
C TRP A 145 0.93 -11.05 9.47
N LEU A 146 1.47 -10.60 8.33
CA LEU A 146 0.86 -10.82 7.01
C LEU A 146 1.11 -12.24 6.43
N PRO A 147 2.33 -12.81 6.48
CA PRO A 147 2.59 -14.17 6.00
C PRO A 147 1.78 -15.27 6.72
N PRO A 148 1.68 -15.26 8.07
CA PRO A 148 0.85 -16.25 8.79
C PRO A 148 -0.63 -16.17 8.40
N MET A 149 -1.19 -14.97 8.22
CA MET A 149 -2.58 -14.82 7.79
C MET A 149 -2.85 -15.37 6.39
N MET A 150 -1.83 -15.38 5.54
CA MET A 150 -1.93 -15.93 4.19
C MET A 150 -1.53 -17.42 4.11
N ASN A 151 -1.31 -18.08 5.24
CA ASN A 151 -0.80 -19.46 5.34
C ASN A 151 0.49 -19.67 4.52
N PHE A 152 1.33 -18.64 4.41
CA PHE A 152 2.59 -18.70 3.68
C PHE A 152 3.77 -18.76 4.64
N SER A 153 4.58 -19.81 4.50
CA SER A 153 5.86 -19.94 5.19
C SER A 153 6.98 -19.66 4.20
N PHE A 154 7.83 -18.68 4.52
CA PHE A 154 9.02 -18.43 3.73
C PHE A 154 9.93 -19.67 3.75
N PRO A 155 10.49 -20.10 2.61
CA PRO A 155 11.53 -21.12 2.62
C PRO A 155 12.72 -20.61 3.46
N HIS A 156 13.21 -21.48 4.33
CA HIS A 156 14.33 -21.20 5.24
C HIS A 156 15.60 -20.81 4.48
#